data_AF-A0A812KC01-F1
#
_entry.id   AF-A0A812KC01-F1
#
_cell.length_a   1.000
_cell.length_b   1.000
_cell.length_c   1.000
_cell.angle_alpha   90.00
_cell.angle_beta   90.00
_cell.angle_gamma   90.00
#
_symmetry.space_group_name_H-M   'P 1'
#
loop_
_entity.id
_entity.type
_entity.pdbx_description
1 polymer ?
#
loop_
_entity_poly.entity_id
_entity_poly.type
_entity_poly.pdbx_seq_one_letter_code
_entity_poly.pdbx_strand_id
1 'polypeptide(L)'
;MITNDALLASVKLLASDLDGTLLDPHHKPAAGTFEAIAEYQTAGGAFAVCTGRDLGSARGVLKGLDIDTMPGVYLNGTTVKGKGGEMLRNLTLPPELLQRMVDWGREHRDKASILFVEGDAHYVMDRSEEYALFMHKHLLDPDPLEVKGGWACPEIPTKVNMMRVICSPEDMDTIKPQVAACVKGLANYAQSLPTTIDIMAPGTNKAAGLHVLLEALQLSMAEVCAIGDSENDLEMLQSVRVACAMGNAVKKTKAVSHFVMPKNFDNPAGVVCLVRSLTKALNSGSMQPPKPQQTLRVACFCCGSWGTGVARQVGQSLLHLPRFEESSLLRRA
;
A
#
# COMPACT_ATOMS: atom_id res chain seq x y z
N MET A 1 -7.89 12.00 -15.24
CA MET A 1 -7.01 12.91 -14.46
C MET A 1 -7.75 13.28 -13.19
N ILE A 2 -7.11 13.19 -12.03
CA ILE A 2 -7.67 13.63 -10.75
C ILE A 2 -7.70 15.17 -10.79
N THR A 3 -8.86 15.79 -10.57
CA THR A 3 -9.06 17.24 -10.75
C THR A 3 -9.06 18.04 -9.44
N ASN A 4 -8.71 17.42 -8.31
CA ASN A 4 -8.71 18.06 -7.00
C ASN A 4 -7.28 18.33 -6.51
N ASP A 5 -6.66 19.38 -7.06
CA ASP A 5 -5.26 19.73 -6.78
C ASP A 5 -5.01 20.04 -5.30
N ALA A 6 -5.98 20.63 -4.58
CA ALA A 6 -5.86 20.92 -3.15
C ALA A 6 -5.81 19.64 -2.29
N LEU A 7 -6.61 18.62 -2.65
CA LEU A 7 -6.56 17.31 -2.02
C LEU A 7 -5.17 16.67 -2.21
N LEU A 8 -4.68 16.67 -3.45
CA LEU A 8 -3.39 16.07 -3.79
C LEU A 8 -2.20 16.82 -3.19
N ALA A 9 -2.27 18.15 -3.06
CA ALA A 9 -1.20 18.96 -2.47
C ALA A 9 -0.98 18.69 -0.97
N SER A 10 -1.97 18.11 -0.27
CA SER A 10 -1.82 17.69 1.13
C SER A 10 -1.10 16.35 1.31
N VAL A 11 -0.89 15.61 0.21
CA VAL A 11 -0.19 14.33 0.22
C VAL A 11 1.31 14.57 0.30
N LYS A 12 1.95 13.90 1.27
CA LYS A 12 3.40 13.90 1.46
C LYS A 12 4.03 12.55 1.13
N LEU A 13 3.26 11.46 1.15
CA LEU A 13 3.75 10.12 0.85
C LEU A 13 2.83 9.40 -0.15
N LEU A 14 3.43 8.79 -1.17
CA LEU A 14 2.78 7.81 -2.04
C LEU A 14 3.20 6.40 -1.61
N ALA A 15 2.24 5.59 -1.18
CA ALA A 15 2.40 4.17 -0.90
C ALA A 15 1.89 3.36 -2.10
N SER A 16 2.74 2.54 -2.71
CA SER A 16 2.36 1.73 -3.87
C SER A 16 2.53 0.26 -3.58
N ASP A 17 1.50 -0.52 -3.87
CA ASP A 17 1.66 -1.94 -4.14
C ASP A 17 2.53 -2.20 -5.39
N LEU A 18 3.03 -3.43 -5.55
CA LEU A 18 3.90 -3.86 -6.64
C LEU A 18 3.17 -4.66 -7.71
N ASP A 19 2.91 -5.95 -7.45
CA ASP A 19 2.34 -6.87 -8.45
C ASP A 19 0.90 -6.50 -8.80
N GLY A 20 0.62 -6.26 -10.08
CA GLY A 20 -0.71 -5.77 -10.50
C GLY A 20 -0.87 -4.25 -10.35
N THR A 21 0.10 -3.56 -9.75
CA THR A 21 0.06 -2.12 -9.49
C THR A 21 1.22 -1.37 -10.15
N LEU A 22 2.40 -1.38 -9.53
CA LEU A 22 3.62 -0.78 -10.08
C LEU A 22 4.21 -1.63 -11.21
N LEU A 23 4.05 -2.94 -11.11
CA LEU A 23 4.55 -3.94 -12.05
C LEU A 23 3.44 -4.36 -13.01
N ASP A 24 3.81 -4.51 -14.27
CA ASP A 24 2.98 -5.07 -15.32
C ASP A 24 2.84 -6.60 -15.18
N PRO A 25 2.02 -7.28 -16.03
CA PRO A 25 1.89 -8.74 -16.03
C PRO A 25 3.19 -9.52 -16.35
N HIS A 26 4.28 -8.83 -16.73
CA HIS A 26 5.60 -9.41 -16.95
C HIS A 26 6.56 -9.11 -15.79
N HIS A 27 6.05 -8.65 -14.65
CA HIS A 27 6.80 -8.27 -13.45
C HIS A 27 7.83 -7.16 -13.70
N LYS A 28 7.52 -6.25 -14.63
CA LYS A 28 8.37 -5.10 -14.96
C LYS A 28 7.67 -3.80 -14.60
N PRO A 29 8.38 -2.81 -14.05
CA PRO A 29 7.87 -1.46 -13.92
C PRO A 29 7.51 -0.89 -15.31
N ALA A 30 6.36 -0.23 -15.42
CA ALA A 30 5.96 0.40 -16.67
C ALA A 30 6.95 1.50 -17.09
N ALA A 31 7.03 1.77 -18.40
CA ALA A 31 7.89 2.84 -18.92
C ALA A 31 7.57 4.19 -18.27
N GLY A 32 8.60 4.94 -17.86
CA GLY A 32 8.42 6.24 -17.21
C GLY A 32 8.18 6.16 -15.69
N THR A 33 8.10 4.97 -15.10
CA THR A 33 7.80 4.79 -13.66
C THR A 33 8.89 5.36 -12.78
N PHE A 34 10.15 5.00 -13.03
CA PHE A 34 11.27 5.46 -12.22
C PHE A 34 11.50 6.97 -12.39
N GLU A 35 11.37 7.49 -13.61
CA GLU A 35 11.46 8.91 -13.89
C GLU A 35 10.37 9.69 -13.15
N ALA A 36 9.11 9.22 -13.21
CA ALA A 36 8.00 9.87 -12.51
C ALA A 36 8.21 9.86 -10.99
N ILE A 37 8.67 8.74 -10.41
CA ILE A 37 8.96 8.65 -8.97
C ILE A 37 10.08 9.61 -8.59
N ALA A 38 11.16 9.68 -9.38
CA ALA A 38 12.27 10.59 -9.13
C ALA A 38 11.83 12.07 -9.22
N GLU A 39 10.98 12.42 -10.18
CA GLU A 39 10.37 13.75 -10.30
C GLU A 39 9.53 14.09 -9.06
N TYR A 40 8.71 13.15 -8.58
CA TYR A 40 7.90 13.32 -7.38
C TYR A 40 8.75 13.52 -6.12
N GLN A 41 9.82 12.72 -5.99
CA GLN A 41 10.78 12.85 -4.88
C GLN A 41 11.52 14.20 -4.92
N THR A 42 11.90 14.65 -6.11
CA THR A 42 12.54 15.97 -6.30
C THR A 42 11.58 17.12 -5.94
N ALA A 43 10.27 16.96 -6.19
CA ALA A 43 9.25 17.91 -5.78
C ALA A 43 8.95 17.90 -4.27
N GLY A 44 9.62 17.05 -3.49
CA GLY A 44 9.49 16.95 -2.03
C GLY A 44 8.54 15.86 -1.53
N GLY A 45 8.01 15.02 -2.43
CA GLY A 45 7.20 13.86 -2.08
C GLY A 45 8.04 12.69 -1.58
N ALA A 46 7.48 11.85 -0.71
CA ALA A 46 8.07 10.57 -0.32
C ALA A 46 7.39 9.43 -1.06
N PHE A 47 8.15 8.40 -1.46
CA PHE A 47 7.62 7.19 -2.08
C PHE A 47 7.99 5.98 -1.21
N ALA A 48 7.03 5.08 -1.00
CA ALA A 48 7.23 3.84 -0.27
C ALA A 48 6.54 2.68 -1.01
N VAL A 49 7.22 1.54 -1.05
CA VAL A 49 6.62 0.29 -1.52
C VAL A 49 5.81 -0.37 -0.41
N CYS A 50 4.69 -1.00 -0.74
CA CYS A 50 3.82 -1.73 0.19
C CYS A 50 3.41 -3.07 -0.42
N THR A 51 4.18 -4.13 -0.18
CA THR A 51 4.12 -5.37 -0.96
C THR A 51 4.04 -6.63 -0.10
N GLY A 52 3.51 -7.72 -0.70
CA GLY A 52 3.61 -9.08 -0.16
C GLY A 52 4.96 -9.75 -0.41
N ARG A 53 5.84 -9.17 -1.25
CA ARG A 53 7.20 -9.66 -1.50
C ARG A 53 8.11 -9.43 -0.30
N ASP A 54 9.12 -10.30 -0.16
CA ASP A 54 10.29 -10.02 0.69
C ASP A 54 11.16 -8.91 0.08
N LEU A 55 12.14 -8.45 0.87
CA LEU A 55 13.01 -7.35 0.49
C LEU A 55 13.89 -7.73 -0.71
N GLY A 56 14.43 -8.95 -0.72
CA GLY A 56 15.24 -9.50 -1.81
C GLY A 56 14.49 -9.55 -3.14
N SER A 57 13.29 -10.09 -3.13
CA SER A 57 12.40 -10.16 -4.29
C SER A 57 12.03 -8.77 -4.82
N ALA A 58 11.67 -7.83 -3.94
CA ALA A 58 11.38 -6.45 -4.32
C ALA A 58 12.62 -5.75 -4.93
N ARG A 59 13.81 -5.96 -4.36
CA ARG A 59 15.09 -5.45 -4.89
C ARG A 59 15.37 -6.00 -6.30
N GLY A 60 15.04 -7.26 -6.55
CA GLY A 60 15.23 -7.91 -7.85
C GLY A 60 14.45 -7.26 -9.00
N VAL A 61 13.22 -6.82 -8.74
CA VAL A 61 12.33 -6.21 -9.75
C VAL A 61 12.42 -4.69 -9.83
N LEU A 62 12.87 -4.02 -8.75
CA LEU A 62 12.96 -2.56 -8.66
C LEU A 62 14.40 -2.03 -8.74
N LYS A 63 15.19 -2.53 -9.69
CA LYS A 63 16.62 -2.14 -9.87
C LYS A 63 16.87 -0.64 -10.09
N GLY A 64 15.84 0.13 -10.45
CA GLY A 64 15.90 1.58 -10.62
C GLY A 64 15.66 2.39 -9.33
N LEU A 65 15.37 1.72 -8.20
CA LEU A 65 15.16 2.34 -6.90
C LEU A 65 16.16 1.79 -5.89
N ASP A 66 16.62 2.65 -4.97
CA ASP A 66 17.45 2.23 -3.85
C ASP A 66 16.58 1.61 -2.74
N ILE A 67 16.15 0.37 -2.97
CA ILE A 67 15.27 -0.42 -2.09
C ILE A 67 15.90 -0.63 -0.70
N ASP A 68 17.22 -0.59 -0.59
CA ASP A 68 17.91 -0.86 0.67
C ASP A 68 17.84 0.30 1.66
N THR A 69 17.77 1.53 1.15
CA THR A 69 17.73 2.75 1.99
C THR A 69 16.37 3.45 2.00
N MET A 70 15.53 3.23 0.99
CA MET A 70 14.21 3.84 0.94
C MET A 70 13.25 3.22 1.96
N PRO A 71 12.29 3.98 2.48
CA PRO A 71 11.25 3.44 3.34
C PRO A 71 10.35 2.46 2.57
N GLY A 72 9.92 1.38 3.24
CA GLY A 72 9.10 0.35 2.62
C GLY A 72 8.45 -0.62 3.59
N VAL A 73 7.35 -1.21 3.13
CA VAL A 73 6.56 -2.22 3.83
C VAL A 73 6.60 -3.49 2.99
N TYR A 74 7.10 -4.57 3.58
CA TYR A 74 7.35 -5.85 2.92
C TYR A 74 6.63 -6.97 3.66
N LEU A 75 6.44 -8.11 2.99
CA LEU A 75 5.74 -9.27 3.55
C LEU A 75 4.41 -8.86 4.22
N ASN A 76 3.59 -8.06 3.51
CA ASN A 76 2.32 -7.52 3.98
C ASN A 76 2.39 -6.86 5.37
N GLY A 77 3.50 -6.16 5.66
CA GLY A 77 3.66 -5.39 6.90
C GLY A 77 4.21 -6.15 8.10
N THR A 78 4.61 -7.41 7.90
CA THR A 78 5.46 -8.15 8.85
C THR A 78 6.85 -7.53 8.96
N THR A 79 7.39 -7.02 7.84
CA THR A 79 8.70 -6.37 7.77
C THR A 79 8.52 -4.92 7.32
N VAL A 80 9.07 -3.97 8.08
CA VAL A 80 8.99 -2.54 7.77
C VAL A 80 10.37 -1.91 7.89
N LYS A 81 10.77 -1.20 6.83
CA LYS A 81 12.04 -0.48 6.74
C LYS A 81 11.79 1.02 6.72
N GLY A 82 12.52 1.77 7.55
CA GLY A 82 12.55 3.22 7.58
C GLY A 82 13.59 3.79 6.62
N LYS A 83 13.80 5.12 6.71
CA LYS A 83 14.83 5.82 5.93
C LYS A 83 16.23 5.30 6.30
N GLY A 84 17.14 5.28 5.34
CA GLY A 84 18.50 4.79 5.53
C GLY A 84 18.59 3.29 5.80
N GLY A 85 17.49 2.54 5.57
CA GLY A 85 17.45 1.10 5.79
C GLY A 85 17.28 0.69 7.26
N GLU A 86 16.80 1.57 8.13
CA GLU A 86 16.46 1.22 9.50
C GLU A 86 15.39 0.11 9.54
N MET A 87 15.59 -0.94 10.36
CA MET A 87 14.57 -1.97 10.55
C MET A 87 13.60 -1.53 11.65
N LEU A 88 12.40 -1.10 11.26
CA LEU A 88 11.37 -0.60 12.18
C LEU A 88 10.50 -1.73 12.74
N ARG A 89 10.28 -2.79 11.95
CA ARG A 89 9.50 -3.96 12.35
C ARG A 89 10.02 -5.20 11.64
N ASN A 90 10.10 -6.31 12.37
CA ASN A 90 10.36 -7.64 11.82
C ASN A 90 9.66 -8.68 12.71
N LEU A 91 8.48 -9.14 12.30
CA LEU A 91 7.66 -10.08 13.07
C LEU A 91 7.78 -11.50 12.51
N THR A 92 7.56 -12.50 13.35
CA THR A 92 7.53 -13.90 12.95
C THR A 92 6.24 -14.55 13.43
N LEU A 93 5.83 -15.60 12.72
CA LEU A 93 4.68 -16.42 13.08
C LEU A 93 4.98 -17.25 14.35
N PRO A 94 3.98 -17.51 15.19
CA PRO A 94 4.19 -18.29 16.41
C PRO A 94 4.49 -19.76 16.05
N PRO A 95 5.43 -20.43 16.77
CA PRO A 95 5.85 -21.80 16.45
C PRO A 95 4.68 -22.82 16.43
N GLU A 96 3.70 -22.65 17.31
CA GLU A 96 2.50 -23.49 17.37
C GLU A 96 1.66 -23.43 16.09
N LEU A 97 1.65 -22.30 15.39
CA LEU A 97 0.98 -22.17 14.10
C LEU A 97 1.78 -22.85 12.99
N LEU A 98 3.12 -22.75 13.02
CA LEU A 98 3.96 -23.43 12.05
C LEU A 98 3.71 -24.94 12.08
N GLN A 99 3.70 -25.53 13.27
CA GLN A 99 3.41 -26.96 13.43
C GLN A 99 2.00 -27.32 12.94
N ARG A 100 0.99 -26.51 13.31
CA ARG A 100 -0.39 -26.72 12.85
C ARG A 100 -0.51 -26.67 11.33
N MET A 101 0.20 -25.76 10.67
CA MET A 101 0.20 -25.66 9.22
C MET A 101 0.96 -26.80 8.56
N VAL A 102 2.04 -27.31 9.16
CA VAL A 102 2.70 -28.54 8.69
C VAL A 102 1.73 -29.72 8.75
N ASP A 103 0.99 -29.90 9.86
CA ASP A 103 0.05 -31.00 9.98
C ASP A 103 -1.11 -30.88 8.97
N TRP A 104 -1.66 -29.67 8.81
CA TRP A 104 -2.66 -29.40 7.78
C TRP A 104 -2.12 -29.65 6.36
N GLY A 105 -0.91 -29.17 6.05
CA GLY A 105 -0.29 -29.36 4.74
C GLY A 105 -0.05 -30.82 4.41
N ARG A 106 0.32 -31.64 5.41
CA ARG A 106 0.50 -33.09 5.22
C ARG A 106 -0.76 -33.77 4.72
N GLU A 107 -1.92 -33.32 5.20
CA GLU A 107 -3.24 -33.84 4.81
C GLU A 107 -3.73 -33.33 3.45
N HIS A 108 -3.16 -32.23 2.93
CA HIS A 108 -3.64 -31.52 1.74
C HIS A 108 -2.59 -31.37 0.62
N ARG A 109 -1.46 -32.07 0.72
CA ARG A 109 -0.33 -31.98 -0.22
C ARG A 109 -0.68 -32.35 -1.67
N ASP A 110 -1.80 -33.03 -1.90
CA ASP A 110 -2.34 -33.34 -3.23
C ASP A 110 -3.07 -32.14 -3.88
N LYS A 111 -3.38 -31.10 -3.11
CA LYS A 111 -4.14 -29.92 -3.56
C LYS A 111 -3.46 -28.59 -3.32
N ALA A 112 -2.56 -28.52 -2.35
CA ALA A 112 -1.90 -27.29 -1.95
C ALA A 112 -0.46 -27.54 -1.51
N SER A 113 0.41 -26.57 -1.81
CA SER A 113 1.77 -26.51 -1.26
C SER A 113 1.88 -25.37 -0.24
N ILE A 114 2.73 -25.58 0.76
CA ILE A 114 3.07 -24.57 1.77
C ILE A 114 4.48 -24.06 1.50
N LEU A 115 4.59 -22.73 1.40
CA LEU A 115 5.86 -22.00 1.30
C LEU A 115 6.09 -21.23 2.60
N PHE A 116 7.25 -21.42 3.21
CA PHE A 116 7.70 -20.65 4.38
C PHE A 116 8.67 -19.57 3.92
N VAL A 117 8.50 -18.34 4.40
CA VAL A 117 9.40 -17.22 4.11
C VAL A 117 10.10 -16.77 5.40
N GLU A 118 11.42 -16.89 5.44
CA GLU A 118 12.30 -16.45 6.53
C GLU A 118 13.32 -15.44 6.00
N GLY A 119 13.08 -14.16 6.25
CA GLY A 119 13.81 -13.06 5.61
C GLY A 119 13.62 -13.06 4.09
N ASP A 120 14.72 -13.22 3.37
CA ASP A 120 14.74 -13.36 1.90
C ASP A 120 14.84 -14.84 1.46
N ALA A 121 14.83 -15.80 2.40
CA ALA A 121 14.90 -17.22 2.11
C ALA A 121 13.51 -17.86 2.09
N HIS A 122 13.29 -18.72 1.10
CA HIS A 122 12.02 -19.41 0.86
C HIS A 122 12.21 -20.91 1.03
N TYR A 123 11.25 -21.59 1.64
CA TYR A 123 11.32 -23.03 1.93
C TYR A 123 10.01 -23.73 1.56
N VAL A 124 10.10 -24.92 0.99
CA VAL A 124 8.96 -25.81 0.70
C VAL A 124 9.19 -27.19 1.28
N MET A 125 8.11 -27.91 1.55
CA MET A 125 8.19 -29.25 2.14
C MET A 125 8.72 -30.30 1.16
N ASP A 126 8.30 -30.22 -0.10
CA ASP A 126 8.69 -31.13 -1.17
C ASP A 126 8.63 -30.34 -2.49
N ARG A 127 9.78 -30.20 -3.17
CA ARG A 127 9.88 -29.44 -4.43
C ARG A 127 9.15 -30.10 -5.59
N SER A 128 8.79 -31.38 -5.47
CA SER A 128 8.06 -32.13 -6.50
C SER A 128 6.55 -31.89 -6.47
N GLU A 129 6.03 -31.27 -5.42
CA GLU A 129 4.61 -30.88 -5.35
C GLU A 129 4.25 -29.87 -6.45
N GLU A 130 3.00 -29.96 -6.92
CA GLU A 130 2.49 -29.20 -8.06
C GLU A 130 2.72 -27.69 -7.93
N TYR A 131 2.50 -27.14 -6.73
CA TYR A 131 2.52 -25.71 -6.46
C TYR A 131 3.78 -25.21 -5.74
N ALA A 132 4.71 -26.11 -5.35
CA ALA A 132 5.87 -25.75 -4.55
C ALA A 132 6.77 -24.70 -5.22
N LEU A 133 6.89 -24.75 -6.56
CA LEU A 133 7.72 -23.82 -7.33
C LEU A 133 6.93 -22.66 -7.95
N PHE A 134 5.65 -22.49 -7.60
CA PHE A 134 4.75 -21.52 -8.25
C PHE A 134 5.27 -20.09 -8.11
N MET A 135 5.59 -19.64 -6.90
CA MET A 135 6.07 -18.27 -6.67
C MET A 135 7.36 -17.97 -7.43
N HIS A 136 8.30 -18.93 -7.43
CA HIS A 136 9.56 -18.79 -8.16
C HIS A 136 9.33 -18.66 -9.67
N LYS A 137 8.54 -19.56 -10.25
CA LYS A 137 8.29 -19.63 -11.69
C LYS A 137 7.46 -18.46 -12.22
N HIS A 138 6.51 -17.96 -11.43
CA HIS A 138 5.54 -16.97 -11.89
C HIS A 138 5.81 -15.57 -11.39
N LEU A 139 6.34 -15.38 -10.17
CA LEU A 139 6.61 -14.05 -9.62
C LEU A 139 8.09 -13.67 -9.59
N LEU A 140 9.00 -14.55 -10.02
CA LEU A 140 10.45 -14.32 -9.90
C LEU A 140 10.94 -14.23 -8.44
N ASP A 141 10.20 -14.86 -7.52
CA ASP A 141 10.66 -15.05 -6.15
C ASP A 141 11.87 -16.03 -6.12
N PRO A 142 12.67 -16.07 -5.03
CA PRO A 142 13.79 -17.00 -4.87
C PRO A 142 13.41 -18.46 -5.16
N ASP A 143 14.35 -19.24 -5.71
CA ASP A 143 14.18 -20.70 -5.84
C ASP A 143 14.13 -21.31 -4.43
N PRO A 144 13.01 -21.93 -4.01
CA PRO A 144 12.82 -22.29 -2.61
C PRO A 144 13.66 -23.50 -2.20
N LEU A 145 14.26 -23.47 -1.03
CA LEU A 145 14.96 -24.63 -0.47
C LEU A 145 13.96 -25.70 -0.04
N GLU A 146 14.34 -26.97 -0.14
CA GLU A 146 13.54 -28.06 0.43
C GLU A 146 13.82 -28.18 1.94
N VAL A 147 12.76 -28.33 2.73
CA VAL A 147 12.86 -28.58 4.17
C VAL A 147 13.50 -29.94 4.41
N LYS A 148 14.54 -29.98 5.24
CA LYS A 148 15.22 -31.25 5.58
C LYS A 148 14.25 -32.20 6.27
N GLY A 149 14.37 -33.49 5.93
CA GLY A 149 13.50 -34.55 6.45
C GLY A 149 12.10 -34.60 5.83
N GLY A 150 11.75 -33.63 4.97
CA GLY A 150 10.48 -33.58 4.24
C GLY A 150 9.26 -33.78 5.13
N TRP A 151 8.19 -34.36 4.59
CA TRP A 151 6.96 -34.60 5.35
C TRP A 151 7.09 -35.56 6.54
N ALA A 152 8.11 -36.42 6.55
CA ALA A 152 8.29 -37.48 7.55
C ALA A 152 8.82 -36.95 8.88
N CYS A 153 9.84 -36.09 8.84
CA CYS A 153 10.45 -35.49 10.02
C CYS A 153 10.97 -34.08 9.68
N PRO A 154 10.08 -33.11 9.47
CA PRO A 154 10.47 -31.82 8.92
C PRO A 154 11.27 -30.97 9.92
N GLU A 155 12.45 -30.53 9.50
CA GLU A 155 13.23 -29.49 10.17
C GLU A 155 12.83 -28.11 9.61
N ILE A 156 11.62 -27.64 9.95
CA ILE A 156 11.11 -26.36 9.45
C ILE A 156 11.92 -25.15 9.94
N PRO A 157 12.00 -24.06 9.15
CA PRO A 157 12.52 -22.79 9.63
C PRO A 157 11.74 -22.29 10.85
N THR A 158 12.42 -21.59 11.77
CA THR A 158 11.83 -21.19 13.07
C THR A 158 11.54 -19.70 13.17
N LYS A 159 12.11 -18.86 12.29
CA LYS A 159 11.89 -17.41 12.25
C LYS A 159 11.09 -17.02 11.00
N VAL A 160 10.06 -17.80 10.71
CA VAL A 160 9.19 -17.59 9.55
C VAL A 160 8.42 -16.28 9.70
N ASN A 161 8.65 -15.34 8.80
CA ASN A 161 7.96 -14.05 8.72
C ASN A 161 6.54 -14.20 8.13
N MET A 162 6.41 -15.05 7.11
CA MET A 162 5.15 -15.27 6.40
C MET A 162 5.10 -16.72 5.90
N MET A 163 3.90 -17.30 5.86
CA MET A 163 3.64 -18.52 5.10
C MET A 163 2.73 -18.21 3.93
N ARG A 164 2.88 -18.94 2.83
CA ARG A 164 1.94 -18.91 1.72
C ARG A 164 1.37 -20.29 1.49
N VAL A 165 0.04 -20.37 1.36
CA VAL A 165 -0.66 -21.56 0.91
C VAL A 165 -1.01 -21.34 -0.56
N ILE A 166 -0.54 -22.24 -1.42
CA ILE A 166 -0.65 -22.11 -2.87
C ILE A 166 -1.43 -23.30 -3.40
N CYS A 167 -2.50 -23.04 -4.15
CA CYS A 167 -3.38 -24.06 -4.73
C CYS A 167 -3.97 -23.56 -6.06
N SER A 168 -4.72 -24.44 -6.73
CA SER A 168 -5.47 -24.05 -7.92
C SER A 168 -6.53 -22.96 -7.59
N PRO A 169 -6.91 -22.09 -8.54
CA PRO A 169 -8.02 -21.16 -8.33
C PRO A 169 -9.36 -21.87 -8.06
N GLU A 170 -9.52 -23.10 -8.57
CA GLU A 170 -10.73 -23.92 -8.42
C GLU A 170 -10.87 -24.45 -6.98
N ASP A 171 -9.75 -24.77 -6.32
CA ASP A 171 -9.73 -25.25 -4.94
C ASP A 171 -9.79 -24.11 -3.90
N MET A 172 -9.54 -22.87 -4.29
CA MET A 172 -9.42 -21.72 -3.39
C MET A 172 -10.63 -21.54 -2.47
N ASP A 173 -11.85 -21.68 -2.99
CA ASP A 173 -13.09 -21.55 -2.20
C ASP A 173 -13.22 -22.66 -1.13
N THR A 174 -12.55 -23.79 -1.32
CA THR A 174 -12.51 -24.91 -0.36
C THR A 174 -11.34 -24.78 0.62
N ILE A 175 -10.17 -24.34 0.15
CA ILE A 175 -8.94 -24.23 0.95
C ILE A 175 -8.97 -23.01 1.88
N LYS A 176 -9.45 -21.86 1.41
CA LYS A 176 -9.44 -20.60 2.19
C LYS A 176 -10.17 -20.71 3.53
N PRO A 177 -11.36 -21.32 3.64
CA PRO A 177 -12.02 -21.53 4.94
C PRO A 177 -11.24 -22.45 5.90
N GLN A 178 -10.51 -23.44 5.37
CA GLN A 178 -9.71 -24.35 6.19
C GLN A 178 -8.47 -23.64 6.75
N VAL A 179 -7.77 -22.89 5.90
CA VAL A 179 -6.66 -22.02 6.34
C VAL A 179 -7.15 -21.04 7.40
N ALA A 180 -8.32 -20.41 7.19
CA ALA A 180 -8.93 -19.51 8.16
C ALA A 180 -9.19 -20.18 9.53
N ALA A 181 -9.58 -21.45 9.54
CA ALA A 181 -9.76 -22.22 10.75
C ALA A 181 -8.43 -22.51 11.45
N CYS A 182 -7.37 -22.89 10.71
CA CYS A 182 -6.04 -23.15 11.25
C CYS A 182 -5.43 -21.92 11.92
N VAL A 183 -5.56 -20.75 11.29
CA VAL A 183 -4.93 -19.50 11.75
C VAL A 183 -5.73 -18.75 12.82
N LYS A 184 -6.97 -19.19 13.11
CA LYS A 184 -7.89 -18.48 14.01
C LYS A 184 -7.25 -18.21 15.38
N GLY A 185 -7.14 -16.93 15.72
CA GLY A 185 -6.56 -16.44 16.99
C GLY A 185 -5.02 -16.45 17.03
N LEU A 186 -4.35 -16.92 15.97
CA LEU A 186 -2.90 -17.08 15.91
C LEU A 186 -2.21 -16.27 14.81
N ALA A 187 -2.95 -15.85 13.77
CA ALA A 187 -2.42 -15.09 12.66
C ALA A 187 -3.50 -14.31 11.90
N ASN A 188 -3.05 -13.36 11.10
CA ASN A 188 -3.85 -12.74 10.04
C ASN A 188 -3.63 -13.51 8.73
N TYR A 189 -4.60 -13.45 7.83
CA TYR A 189 -4.44 -14.00 6.48
C TYR A 189 -5.17 -13.14 5.44
N ALA A 190 -4.66 -13.12 4.22
CA ALA A 190 -5.27 -12.42 3.09
C ALA A 190 -5.00 -13.19 1.79
N GLN A 191 -5.90 -13.07 0.81
CA GLN A 191 -5.66 -13.61 -0.52
C GLN A 191 -4.95 -12.57 -1.38
N SER A 192 -3.69 -12.84 -1.74
CA SER A 192 -2.86 -11.93 -2.53
C SER A 192 -2.93 -12.22 -4.02
N LEU A 193 -3.19 -13.47 -4.40
CA LEU A 193 -3.39 -13.89 -5.79
C LEU A 193 -4.59 -14.83 -5.91
N PRO A 194 -5.13 -15.07 -7.12
CA PRO A 194 -6.14 -16.11 -7.34
C PRO A 194 -5.73 -17.50 -6.82
N THR A 195 -4.43 -17.79 -6.77
CA THR A 195 -3.85 -19.07 -6.34
C THR A 195 -3.20 -19.05 -4.96
N THR A 196 -3.16 -17.89 -4.26
CA THR A 196 -2.28 -17.73 -3.09
C THR A 196 -2.97 -17.03 -1.92
N ILE A 197 -2.85 -17.66 -0.76
CA ILE A 197 -3.22 -17.10 0.55
C ILE A 197 -1.93 -16.81 1.31
N ASP A 198 -1.74 -15.56 1.73
CA ASP A 198 -0.67 -15.15 2.62
C ASP A 198 -1.13 -15.26 4.08
N ILE A 199 -0.29 -15.81 4.94
CA ILE A 199 -0.49 -15.92 6.38
C ILE A 199 0.62 -15.12 7.07
N MET A 200 0.22 -14.16 7.90
CA MET A 200 1.12 -13.22 8.58
C MET A 200 0.85 -13.18 10.08
N ALA A 201 1.78 -12.63 10.86
CA ALA A 201 1.64 -12.50 12.30
C ALA A 201 0.34 -11.75 12.70
N PRO A 202 -0.24 -12.00 13.89
CA PRO A 202 -1.44 -11.29 14.36
C PRO A 202 -1.31 -9.76 14.24
N GLY A 203 -2.38 -9.10 13.80
CA GLY A 203 -2.41 -7.64 13.68
C GLY A 203 -1.54 -7.07 12.56
N THR A 204 -1.02 -7.90 11.65
CA THR A 204 -0.25 -7.43 10.49
C THR A 204 -1.09 -7.42 9.21
N ASN A 205 -0.92 -6.35 8.44
CA ASN A 205 -1.35 -6.17 7.06
C ASN A 205 -0.60 -4.93 6.52
N LYS A 206 -0.80 -4.60 5.23
CA LYS A 206 -0.13 -3.44 4.62
C LYS A 206 -0.44 -2.13 5.35
N ALA A 207 -1.68 -1.92 5.83
CA ALA A 207 -2.06 -0.73 6.59
C ALA A 207 -1.32 -0.61 7.93
N ALA A 208 -1.24 -1.72 8.68
CA ALA A 208 -0.56 -1.78 9.96
C ALA A 208 0.97 -1.62 9.81
N GLY A 209 1.55 -2.12 8.71
CA GLY A 209 2.94 -1.88 8.36
C GLY A 209 3.20 -0.42 7.96
N LEU A 210 2.30 0.14 7.15
CA LEU A 210 2.34 1.55 6.74
C LEU A 210 2.20 2.47 7.95
N HIS A 211 1.36 2.14 8.93
CA HIS A 211 1.24 2.91 10.16
C HIS A 211 2.58 3.05 10.91
N VAL A 212 3.30 1.94 11.12
CA VAL A 212 4.63 1.96 11.74
C VAL A 212 5.63 2.77 10.93
N LEU A 213 5.57 2.66 9.60
CA LEU A 213 6.43 3.46 8.75
C LEU A 213 6.14 4.96 8.92
N LEU A 214 4.86 5.35 8.96
CA LEU A 214 4.47 6.76 9.09
C LEU A 214 4.84 7.35 10.45
N GLU A 215 4.77 6.58 11.53
CA GLU A 215 5.25 7.01 12.86
C GLU A 215 6.73 7.44 12.81
N ALA A 216 7.59 6.61 12.22
CA ALA A 216 9.01 6.92 12.04
C ALA A 216 9.25 8.12 11.11
N LEU A 217 8.36 8.34 10.15
CA LEU A 217 8.41 9.48 9.24
C LEU A 217 7.76 10.75 9.81
N GLN A 218 7.14 10.69 11.00
CA GLN A 218 6.35 11.77 11.59
C GLN A 218 5.22 12.25 10.66
N LEU A 219 4.59 11.29 9.98
CA LEU A 219 3.45 11.50 9.08
C LEU A 219 2.22 10.80 9.64
N SER A 220 1.06 11.21 9.14
CA SER A 220 -0.23 10.56 9.42
C SER A 220 -0.82 9.95 8.16
N MET A 221 -1.76 9.03 8.31
CA MET A 221 -2.52 8.49 7.17
C MET A 221 -3.26 9.58 6.36
N ALA A 222 -3.55 10.73 6.99
CA ALA A 222 -4.16 11.90 6.36
C ALA A 222 -3.23 12.61 5.36
N GLU A 223 -1.95 12.26 5.31
CA GLU A 223 -0.94 12.81 4.40
C GLU A 223 -0.50 11.77 3.36
N VAL A 224 -1.24 10.66 3.22
CA VAL A 224 -0.88 9.54 2.34
C VAL A 224 -1.83 9.41 1.17
N CYS A 225 -1.25 9.20 -0.01
CA CYS A 225 -1.92 8.60 -1.15
C CYS A 225 -1.47 7.13 -1.24
N ALA A 226 -2.40 6.20 -1.43
CA ALA A 226 -2.07 4.80 -1.64
C ALA A 226 -2.71 4.26 -2.92
N ILE A 227 -2.03 3.33 -3.59
CA ILE A 227 -2.52 2.65 -4.78
C ILE A 227 -2.31 1.13 -4.68
N GLY A 228 -3.33 0.36 -5.08
CA GLY A 228 -3.33 -1.10 -5.04
C GLY A 228 -4.37 -1.74 -5.97
N ASP A 229 -4.42 -3.07 -5.99
CA ASP A 229 -5.26 -3.82 -6.92
C ASP A 229 -6.01 -5.04 -6.31
N SER A 230 -5.56 -5.55 -5.17
CA SER A 230 -5.95 -6.87 -4.65
C SER A 230 -6.57 -6.82 -3.23
N GLU A 231 -6.99 -7.97 -2.67
CA GLU A 231 -7.68 -8.01 -1.35
C GLU A 231 -6.76 -7.57 -0.20
N ASN A 232 -5.45 -7.84 -0.28
CA ASN A 232 -4.47 -7.43 0.73
C ASN A 232 -4.17 -5.91 0.74
N ASP A 233 -4.76 -5.13 -0.16
CA ASP A 233 -4.67 -3.67 -0.20
C ASP A 233 -5.85 -2.97 0.50
N LEU A 234 -6.93 -3.70 0.81
CA LEU A 234 -8.20 -3.10 1.24
C LEU A 234 -8.04 -2.22 2.47
N GLU A 235 -7.39 -2.73 3.52
CA GLU A 235 -7.20 -1.98 4.77
C GLU A 235 -6.31 -0.76 4.55
N MET A 236 -5.29 -0.86 3.67
CA MET A 236 -4.40 0.25 3.37
C MET A 236 -5.17 1.36 2.66
N LEU A 237 -5.95 1.01 1.64
CA LEU A 237 -6.73 1.98 0.87
C LEU A 237 -7.82 2.64 1.72
N GLN A 238 -8.49 1.89 2.60
CA GLN A 238 -9.49 2.45 3.53
C GLN A 238 -8.92 3.42 4.56
N SER A 239 -7.62 3.31 4.87
CA SER A 239 -7.00 4.07 5.95
C SER A 239 -6.45 5.43 5.52
N VAL A 240 -6.17 5.62 4.23
CA VAL A 240 -5.39 6.78 3.73
C VAL A 240 -6.25 7.92 3.21
N ARG A 241 -5.65 9.13 3.12
CA ARG A 241 -6.32 10.33 2.60
C ARG A 241 -6.81 10.18 1.16
N VAL A 242 -5.98 9.59 0.31
CA VAL A 242 -6.26 9.41 -1.12
C VAL A 242 -6.04 7.95 -1.50
N ALA A 243 -7.12 7.17 -1.56
CA ALA A 243 -7.13 5.80 -2.04
C ALA A 243 -7.33 5.74 -3.56
N CYS A 244 -6.45 5.04 -4.26
CA CYS A 244 -6.55 4.78 -5.69
C CYS A 244 -6.56 3.26 -5.95
N ALA A 245 -7.48 2.78 -6.78
CA ALA A 245 -7.45 1.43 -7.30
C ALA A 245 -6.92 1.42 -8.73
N MET A 246 -6.17 0.38 -9.10
CA MET A 246 -5.80 0.17 -10.49
C MET A 246 -7.00 -0.20 -11.37
N GLY A 247 -6.90 0.06 -12.68
CA GLY A 247 -7.95 -0.30 -13.63
C GLY A 247 -8.20 -1.82 -13.70
N ASN A 248 -7.18 -2.62 -13.42
CA ASN A 248 -7.22 -4.08 -13.33
C ASN A 248 -7.62 -4.60 -11.93
N ALA A 249 -7.79 -3.72 -10.93
CA ALA A 249 -8.10 -4.12 -9.56
C ALA A 249 -9.41 -4.90 -9.43
N VAL A 250 -9.48 -5.75 -8.40
CA VAL A 250 -10.70 -6.49 -8.04
C VAL A 250 -11.82 -5.55 -7.62
N LYS A 251 -13.07 -6.00 -7.76
CA LYS A 251 -14.26 -5.18 -7.50
C LYS A 251 -14.28 -4.59 -6.08
N LYS A 252 -13.88 -5.37 -5.07
CA LYS A 252 -13.82 -4.93 -3.67
C LYS A 252 -12.84 -3.76 -3.48
N THR A 253 -11.65 -3.85 -4.09
CA THR A 253 -10.60 -2.81 -4.02
C THR A 253 -11.03 -1.52 -4.71
N LYS A 254 -11.70 -1.61 -5.86
CA LYS A 254 -12.30 -0.44 -6.53
C LYS A 254 -13.37 0.23 -5.67
N ALA A 255 -14.20 -0.56 -4.98
CA ALA A 255 -15.32 -0.04 -4.20
C ALA A 255 -14.90 0.81 -2.99
N VAL A 256 -13.70 0.60 -2.45
CA VAL A 256 -13.17 1.37 -1.31
C VAL A 256 -12.26 2.53 -1.72
N SER A 257 -12.02 2.71 -3.03
CA SER A 257 -11.08 3.70 -3.54
C SER A 257 -11.78 4.99 -4.00
N HIS A 258 -11.15 6.13 -3.79
CA HIS A 258 -11.67 7.43 -4.26
C HIS A 258 -11.55 7.57 -5.78
N PHE A 259 -10.50 6.99 -6.36
CA PHE A 259 -10.22 7.06 -7.79
C PHE A 259 -9.90 5.68 -8.36
N VAL A 260 -10.30 5.45 -9.61
CA VAL A 260 -9.85 4.31 -10.40
C VAL A 260 -8.90 4.84 -11.48
N MET A 261 -7.67 4.33 -11.47
CA MET A 261 -6.62 4.69 -12.40
C MET A 261 -6.68 3.82 -13.68
N PRO A 262 -5.94 4.16 -14.74
CA PRO A 262 -5.63 3.22 -15.82
C PRO A 262 -5.05 1.90 -15.30
N LYS A 263 -5.04 0.88 -16.14
CA LYS A 263 -4.46 -0.43 -15.80
C LYS A 263 -2.94 -0.33 -15.69
N ASN A 264 -2.34 -1.31 -15.03
CA ASN A 264 -0.88 -1.41 -14.86
C ASN A 264 -0.13 -1.64 -16.17
N PHE A 265 -0.82 -2.12 -17.21
CA PHE A 265 -0.28 -2.34 -18.55
C PHE A 265 -0.80 -1.34 -19.61
N ASP A 266 -1.50 -0.27 -19.20
CA ASP A 266 -1.85 0.83 -20.11
C ASP A 266 -0.64 1.74 -20.35
N ASN A 267 -0.68 2.58 -21.39
CA ASN A 267 0.38 3.56 -21.68
C ASN A 267 -0.20 4.99 -21.84
N PRO A 268 0.05 5.91 -20.90
CA PRO A 268 0.80 5.72 -19.65
C PRO A 268 0.06 4.85 -18.62
N ALA A 269 0.81 4.07 -17.83
CA ALA A 269 0.26 3.21 -16.79
C ALA A 269 -0.39 4.02 -15.64
N GLY A 270 -1.29 3.37 -14.90
CA GLY A 270 -2.05 4.01 -13.83
C GLY A 270 -1.18 4.68 -12.77
N VAL A 271 -0.13 4.01 -12.31
CA VAL A 271 0.82 4.59 -11.32
C VAL A 271 1.54 5.80 -11.89
N VAL A 272 2.02 5.76 -13.15
CA VAL A 272 2.69 6.91 -13.79
C VAL A 272 1.77 8.12 -13.85
N CYS A 273 0.49 7.91 -14.18
CA CYS A 273 -0.51 8.97 -14.20
C CYS A 273 -0.73 9.58 -12.81
N LEU A 274 -0.81 8.74 -11.78
CA LEU A 274 -1.00 9.18 -10.39
C LEU A 274 0.19 9.99 -9.90
N VAL A 275 1.41 9.46 -10.06
CA VAL A 275 2.64 10.10 -9.60
C VAL A 275 2.78 11.48 -10.23
N ARG A 276 2.60 11.61 -11.55
CA ARG A 276 2.66 12.91 -12.23
C ARG A 276 1.60 13.90 -11.76
N SER A 277 0.41 13.41 -11.39
CA SER A 277 -0.66 14.25 -10.83
C SER A 277 -0.27 14.79 -9.45
N LEU A 278 0.33 13.95 -8.61
CA LEU A 278 0.87 14.35 -7.29
C LEU A 278 2.02 15.36 -7.44
N THR A 279 2.97 15.09 -8.34
CA THR A 279 4.09 16.01 -8.64
C THR A 279 3.59 17.38 -9.07
N LYS A 280 2.60 17.43 -9.98
CA LYS A 280 1.99 18.68 -10.43
C LYS A 280 1.34 19.44 -9.26
N ALA A 281 0.60 18.74 -8.40
CA ALA A 281 -0.05 19.34 -7.24
C ALA A 281 0.97 19.95 -6.27
N LEU A 282 2.04 19.22 -5.93
CA LEU A 282 3.14 19.73 -5.08
C LEU A 282 3.80 20.97 -5.67
N ASN A 283 4.11 20.96 -6.97
CA ASN A 283 4.70 22.11 -7.65
C ASN A 283 3.77 23.32 -7.74
N SER A 284 2.45 23.10 -7.82
CA SER A 284 1.47 24.18 -7.81
C SER A 284 1.24 24.78 -6.42
N GLY A 285 1.35 23.97 -5.36
CA GLY A 285 1.26 24.42 -3.97
C GLY A 285 2.54 25.07 -3.44
N SER A 286 3.69 24.80 -4.06
CA SER A 286 4.99 25.44 -3.75
C SER A 286 5.21 26.76 -4.48
N MET A 287 4.37 27.12 -5.46
CA MET A 287 4.29 28.50 -5.91
C MET A 287 3.75 29.35 -4.77
N GLN A 288 4.57 30.28 -4.26
CA GLN A 288 4.09 31.35 -3.37
C GLN A 288 2.76 31.90 -3.92
N PRO A 289 1.79 32.26 -3.03
CA PRO A 289 0.57 32.91 -3.49
C PRO A 289 1.00 34.05 -4.43
N PRO A 290 0.33 34.23 -5.58
CA PRO A 290 0.73 35.27 -6.52
C PRO A 290 0.84 36.56 -5.71
N LYS A 291 2.04 37.16 -5.68
CA LYS A 291 2.22 38.51 -5.17
C LYS A 291 1.08 39.33 -5.78
N PRO A 292 0.33 40.10 -4.98
CA PRO A 292 -0.86 40.80 -5.48
C PRO A 292 -0.47 41.46 -6.79
N GLN A 293 -1.04 40.95 -7.89
CA GLN A 293 -0.57 41.29 -9.22
C GLN A 293 -0.63 42.81 -9.33
N GLN A 294 0.52 43.40 -9.67
CA GLN A 294 0.55 44.75 -10.21
C GLN A 294 -0.52 44.82 -11.28
N THR A 295 -1.48 45.72 -11.04
CA THR A 295 -2.55 46.14 -11.96
C THR A 295 -2.18 45.90 -13.42
N LEU A 296 -2.79 44.88 -14.02
CA LEU A 296 -2.88 44.73 -15.46
C LEU A 296 -3.66 45.95 -15.98
N ARG A 297 -2.94 46.92 -16.57
CA ARG A 297 -3.56 47.98 -17.36
C ARG A 297 -4.08 47.35 -18.64
N VAL A 298 -5.36 47.04 -18.67
CA VAL A 298 -6.09 46.80 -19.92
C VAL A 298 -6.30 48.17 -20.58
N ALA A 299 -5.66 48.39 -21.72
CA ALA A 299 -5.97 49.53 -22.58
C ALA A 299 -7.34 49.29 -23.21
N CYS A 300 -8.39 49.93 -22.67
CA CYS A 300 -9.68 50.04 -23.33
C CYS A 300 -9.63 51.24 -24.27
N PHE A 301 -9.62 50.97 -25.59
CA PHE A 301 -9.71 51.99 -26.62
C PHE A 301 -11.19 52.29 -26.88
N CYS A 302 -11.84 53.07 -26.01
CA CYS A 302 -13.03 53.85 -26.34
C CYS A 302 -13.43 54.80 -25.21
N CYS A 303 -13.58 56.08 -25.59
CA CYS A 303 -14.07 57.23 -24.83
C CYS A 303 -13.20 57.73 -23.67
N GLY A 304 -12.76 58.98 -23.79
CA GLY A 304 -11.96 59.67 -22.78
C GLY A 304 -12.80 60.18 -21.62
N SER A 305 -12.47 59.76 -20.40
CA SER A 305 -12.53 60.58 -19.18
C SER A 305 -11.90 59.79 -18.02
N TRP A 306 -11.09 60.47 -17.21
CA TRP A 306 -10.39 59.89 -16.06
C TRP A 306 -11.18 60.17 -14.78
N GLY A 307 -11.44 59.14 -13.97
CA GLY A 307 -11.98 59.28 -12.62
C GLY A 307 -11.40 58.21 -11.69
N THR A 308 -10.79 58.63 -10.59
CA THR A 308 -10.24 57.76 -9.54
C THR A 308 -11.30 57.49 -8.48
N GLY A 309 -11.65 56.21 -8.27
CA GLY A 309 -12.55 55.78 -7.20
C GLY A 309 -11.86 54.80 -6.25
N VAL A 310 -11.77 55.17 -4.97
CA VAL A 310 -11.28 54.32 -3.87
C VAL A 310 -12.47 53.54 -3.30
N ALA A 311 -12.43 52.21 -3.32
CA ALA A 311 -13.43 51.38 -2.65
C ALA A 311 -13.10 51.26 -1.15
N ARG A 312 -14.01 51.77 -0.30
CA ARG A 312 -13.95 51.70 1.16
C ARG A 312 -14.18 50.27 1.66
N GLN A 313 -13.39 49.90 2.65
CA GLN A 313 -13.59 48.77 3.54
C GLN A 313 -14.82 49.04 4.44
N VAL A 314 -15.79 48.13 4.49
CA VAL A 314 -16.88 48.18 5.48
C VAL A 314 -16.70 46.99 6.41
N GLY A 315 -16.43 47.29 7.69
CA GLY A 315 -16.36 46.34 8.78
C GLY A 315 -17.72 46.15 9.47
N GLN A 316 -17.82 44.98 10.12
CA GLN A 316 -18.56 44.64 11.33
C GLN A 316 -19.98 45.19 11.55
N SER A 317 -20.92 44.27 11.73
CA SER A 317 -22.04 44.45 12.67
C SER A 317 -22.38 43.12 13.36
N LEU A 318 -22.38 43.18 14.68
CA LEU A 318 -22.87 42.19 15.64
C LEU A 318 -24.36 41.85 15.41
N LEU A 319 -24.82 40.67 15.87
CA LEU A 319 -26.02 40.53 16.71
C LEU A 319 -26.22 39.08 17.25
N HIS A 320 -26.13 38.99 18.58
CA HIS A 320 -26.77 38.12 19.58
C HIS A 320 -27.16 36.64 19.35
N LEU A 321 -26.60 35.80 20.23
CA LEU A 321 -27.13 34.54 20.76
C LEU A 321 -28.21 34.78 21.84
N PRO A 322 -29.15 33.85 22.05
CA PRO A 322 -29.76 33.61 23.36
C PRO A 322 -29.17 32.37 24.05
N ARG A 323 -28.90 32.52 25.36
CA ARG A 323 -28.60 31.47 26.34
C ARG A 323 -29.89 30.72 26.71
N PHE A 324 -29.79 29.42 26.98
CA PHE A 324 -30.75 28.72 27.83
C PHE A 324 -30.00 28.05 28.98
N GLU A 325 -30.56 28.20 30.17
CA GLU A 325 -30.00 27.94 31.49
C GLU A 325 -29.95 26.46 31.86
N GLU A 326 -28.90 26.08 32.57
CA GLU A 326 -28.86 24.91 33.44
C GLU A 326 -29.73 25.16 34.68
N SER A 327 -30.56 24.19 35.05
CA SER A 327 -30.97 24.02 36.45
C SER A 327 -30.85 22.56 36.84
N SER A 328 -30.16 22.38 37.97
CA SER A 328 -29.89 21.16 38.70
C SER A 328 -31.13 20.67 39.44
N LEU A 329 -31.14 19.36 39.81
CA LEU A 329 -31.68 18.75 41.05
C LEU A 329 -31.69 17.21 40.85
N LEU A 330 -30.72 16.47 41.40
CA LEU A 330 -30.77 15.70 42.67
C LEU A 330 -31.47 14.31 42.62
N ARG A 331 -30.63 13.30 42.96
CA ARG A 331 -30.85 12.14 43.85
C ARG A 331 -31.79 10.98 43.46
N ARG A 332 -31.15 9.79 43.51
CA ARG A 332 -31.60 8.51 44.10
C ARG A 332 -32.83 7.83 43.49
N ALA A 333 -32.58 6.73 42.77
CA ALA A 333 -32.97 5.37 43.15
C ALA A 333 -32.05 4.39 42.43
#